data_AF-A0A2K3N2G6-F1
#
_entry.id   AF-A0A2K3N2G6-F1
#
_cell.length_a   1.000
_cell.length_b   1.000
_cell.length_c   1.000
_cell.angle_alpha   90.00
_cell.angle_beta   90.00
_cell.angle_gamma   90.00
#
_symmetry.space_group_name_H-M   'P 1'
#
loop_
_entity.id
_entity.type
_entity.pdbx_description
1 polymer ?
#
loop_
_entity_poly.entity_id
_entity_poly.type
_entity_poly.pdbx_seq_one_letter_code
_entity_poly.pdbx_strand_id
1 'polypeptide(L)'
;ELIVIDEVLSAMVGVEGRYISIKTLRGKKDEIINFLVDPSMDSALQELAKRIFPLCRSFLLINQFVESRSQFQNGLVNHAFSAALRAFLLDYQLMVAQLEHQFRLGRLSLQGLWFYCQPTLRSMQALSTVIQKASVNNFSGSAVLNLLQSQAKAMAGDIEVRLLLEKMTQCANFISFGLLGMFGCCERREPKKLK
;
A
#
# COMPACT_ATOMS: atom_id res chain seq x y z
N GLU A 1 -2.89 -24.50 -10.26
CA GLU A 1 -3.09 -23.05 -10.45
C GLU A 1 -4.02 -22.43 -9.40
N LEU A 2 -5.27 -22.89 -9.24
CA LEU A 2 -6.24 -22.29 -8.31
C LEU A 2 -5.72 -22.12 -6.86
N ILE A 3 -5.04 -23.14 -6.33
CA ILE A 3 -4.43 -23.09 -4.98
C ILE A 3 -3.40 -21.96 -4.89
N VAL A 4 -2.61 -21.73 -5.95
CA VAL A 4 -1.59 -20.67 -5.96
C VAL A 4 -2.25 -19.29 -5.97
N ILE A 5 -3.35 -19.13 -6.72
CA ILE A 5 -4.09 -17.87 -6.75
C ILE A 5 -4.66 -17.55 -5.35
N ASP A 6 -5.27 -18.53 -4.69
CA ASP A 6 -5.82 -18.39 -3.34
C ASP A 6 -4.74 -18.03 -2.30
N GLU A 7 -3.58 -18.69 -2.36
CA GLU A 7 -2.42 -18.39 -1.52
C GLU A 7 -1.86 -16.99 -1.78
N VAL A 8 -1.79 -16.55 -3.04
CA VAL A 8 -1.33 -15.20 -3.39
C VAL A 8 -2.33 -14.14 -2.91
N LEU A 9 -3.63 -14.36 -3.09
CA LEU A 9 -4.67 -13.45 -2.59
C LEU A 9 -4.61 -13.32 -1.07
N SER A 10 -4.39 -14.43 -0.35
CA SER A 10 -4.17 -14.43 1.10
C SER A 10 -2.91 -13.61 1.47
N ALA A 11 -1.80 -13.84 0.77
CA ALA A 11 -0.55 -13.10 0.97
C ALA A 11 -0.68 -11.59 0.66
N MET A 12 -1.55 -11.21 -0.28
CA MET A 12 -1.84 -9.81 -0.62
C MET A 12 -2.48 -9.02 0.53
N VAL A 13 -3.22 -9.70 1.41
CA VAL A 13 -3.81 -9.09 2.63
C VAL A 13 -2.88 -9.28 3.85
N GLY A 14 -1.74 -9.96 3.67
CA GLY A 14 -0.77 -10.21 4.73
C GLY A 14 -1.04 -11.45 5.57
N VAL A 15 -1.86 -12.38 5.06
CA VAL A 15 -2.16 -13.65 5.72
C VAL A 15 -1.18 -14.72 5.22
N GLU A 16 -0.60 -15.47 6.15
CA GLU A 16 0.27 -16.61 5.81
C GLU A 16 -0.57 -17.79 5.30
N GLY A 17 -0.10 -18.42 4.22
CA GLY A 17 -0.71 -19.59 3.61
C GLY A 17 0.07 -20.88 3.86
N ARG A 18 -0.40 -21.98 3.28
CA ARG A 18 0.24 -23.31 3.39
C ARG A 18 1.48 -23.44 2.52
N TYR A 19 1.50 -22.79 1.37
CA TYR A 19 2.57 -22.84 0.38
C TYR A 19 3.33 -21.51 0.26
N ILE A 20 2.74 -20.41 0.71
CA ILE A 20 3.37 -19.10 0.76
C ILE A 20 3.52 -18.66 2.22
N SER A 21 4.75 -18.63 2.71
CA SER A 21 5.06 -18.19 4.07
C SER A 21 5.71 -16.80 4.07
N ILE A 22 5.31 -15.96 5.03
CA ILE A 22 5.81 -14.58 5.15
C ILE A 22 6.85 -14.54 6.28
N LYS A 23 8.13 -14.47 5.92
CA LYS A 23 9.19 -14.33 6.93
C LYS A 23 9.55 -12.87 7.11
N THR A 24 9.23 -12.35 8.29
CA THR A 24 9.65 -11.01 8.72
C THR A 24 10.94 -11.13 9.52
N LEU A 25 12.05 -10.68 8.94
CA LEU A 25 13.32 -10.57 9.65
C LEU A 25 13.43 -9.15 10.22
N ARG A 26 13.28 -9.03 11.54
CA ARG A 26 13.55 -7.79 12.27
C ARG A 26 15.05 -7.56 12.40
N GLY A 27 15.62 -6.80 11.47
CA GLY A 27 16.93 -6.17 11.65
C GLY A 27 16.81 -4.90 12.49
N LYS A 28 17.87 -4.52 13.22
CA LYS A 28 17.93 -3.31 14.07
C LYS A 28 17.64 -1.97 13.34
N LYS A 29 17.63 -1.94 12.01
CA LYS A 29 17.44 -0.72 11.20
C LYS A 29 16.55 -0.90 9.96
N ASP A 30 16.25 -2.13 9.56
CA ASP A 30 15.45 -2.40 8.36
C ASP A 30 14.69 -3.71 8.56
N GLU A 31 13.36 -3.67 8.43
CA GLU A 31 12.53 -4.87 8.43
C GLU A 31 12.51 -5.45 7.02
N ILE A 32 13.10 -6.64 6.89
CA ILE A 32 13.14 -7.36 5.62
C ILE A 32 12.02 -8.39 5.64
N ILE A 33 10.97 -8.12 4.85
CA ILE A 33 9.88 -9.06 4.64
C ILE A 33 10.21 -9.89 3.40
N ASN A 34 10.36 -11.19 3.60
CA ASN A 34 10.64 -12.16 2.55
C ASN A 34 9.46 -13.12 2.40
N PHE A 35 9.05 -13.35 1.16
CA PHE A 35 8.03 -14.34 0.82
C PHE A 35 8.73 -15.61 0.38
N LEU A 36 8.49 -16.70 1.09
CA LEU A 36 8.97 -18.03 0.72
C LEU A 36 7.85 -18.79 0.04
N VAL A 37 8.18 -19.38 -1.10
CA VAL A 37 7.27 -20.23 -1.87
C VAL A 37 7.75 -21.66 -1.76
N ASP A 38 6.81 -22.57 -1.49
CA ASP A 38 7.09 -23.99 -1.39
C ASP A 38 7.71 -24.53 -2.71
N PRO A 39 8.83 -25.29 -2.64
CA PRO A 39 9.51 -25.81 -3.82
C PRO A 39 8.74 -26.91 -4.56
N SER A 40 7.67 -27.46 -3.98
CA SER A 40 6.78 -28.42 -4.66
C SER A 40 5.83 -27.75 -5.67
N MET A 41 5.75 -26.42 -5.68
CA MET A 41 4.99 -25.70 -6.70
C MET A 41 5.64 -25.82 -8.09
N ASP A 42 4.79 -25.79 -9.12
CA ASP A 42 5.24 -25.62 -10.49
C ASP A 42 6.06 -24.34 -10.66
N SER A 43 7.20 -24.44 -11.37
CA SER A 43 8.17 -23.38 -11.50
C SER A 43 7.64 -22.15 -12.23
N ALA A 44 6.76 -22.33 -13.23
CA ALA A 44 6.16 -21.21 -13.95
C ALA A 44 5.16 -20.44 -13.06
N LEU A 45 4.34 -21.17 -12.28
CA LEU A 45 3.43 -20.55 -11.31
C LEU A 45 4.19 -19.83 -10.18
N GLN A 46 5.29 -20.41 -9.73
CA GLN A 46 6.16 -19.79 -8.73
C GLN A 46 6.74 -18.47 -9.24
N GLU A 47 7.26 -18.43 -10.46
CA GLU A 47 7.81 -17.19 -11.04
C GLU A 47 6.75 -16.11 -11.25
N LEU A 48 5.51 -16.48 -11.61
CA LEU A 48 4.39 -15.54 -11.69
C LEU A 48 3.99 -15.00 -10.32
N ALA A 49 3.88 -15.86 -9.30
CA ALA A 49 3.58 -15.44 -7.93
C ALA A 49 4.66 -14.50 -7.36
N LYS A 50 5.94 -14.80 -7.62
CA LYS A 50 7.08 -13.96 -7.21
C LYS A 50 7.02 -12.53 -7.74
N ARG A 51 6.40 -12.30 -8.90
CA ARG A 51 6.20 -10.94 -9.44
C ARG A 51 5.23 -10.10 -8.60
N ILE A 52 4.30 -10.74 -7.89
CA ILE A 52 3.27 -10.07 -7.07
C ILE A 52 3.82 -9.75 -5.66
N PHE A 53 4.77 -10.52 -5.13
CA PHE A 53 5.30 -10.31 -3.77
C PHE A 53 5.88 -8.91 -3.46
N PRO A 54 6.52 -8.19 -4.40
CA PRO A 54 6.91 -6.81 -4.15
C PRO A 54 5.73 -5.89 -3.76
N LEU A 55 4.52 -6.15 -4.29
CA LEU A 55 3.29 -5.45 -3.89
C LEU A 55 2.91 -5.82 -2.46
N CYS A 56 2.86 -7.12 -2.14
CA CYS A 56 2.52 -7.62 -0.79
C CYS A 56 3.50 -7.09 0.27
N ARG A 57 4.81 -7.09 -0.04
CA ARG A 57 5.85 -6.52 0.81
C ARG A 57 5.61 -5.03 1.07
N SER A 58 5.32 -4.27 0.02
CA SER A 58 5.09 -2.83 0.13
C SER A 58 3.84 -2.55 0.99
N PHE A 59 2.77 -3.32 0.79
CA PHE A 59 1.56 -3.26 1.62
C PHE A 59 1.86 -3.46 3.11
N LEU A 60 2.57 -4.54 3.46
CA LEU A 60 2.90 -4.85 4.85
C LEU A 60 3.75 -3.75 5.52
N LEU A 61 4.74 -3.20 4.81
CA LEU A 61 5.57 -2.10 5.30
C LEU A 61 4.74 -0.83 5.57
N ILE A 62 3.84 -0.48 4.65
CA ILE A 62 2.96 0.69 4.82
C ILE A 62 2.00 0.45 5.98
N ASN A 63 1.39 -0.73 6.06
CA ASN A 63 0.46 -1.10 7.13
C ASN A 63 1.14 -1.01 8.51
N GLN A 64 2.34 -1.56 8.64
CA GLN A 64 3.11 -1.48 9.89
C GLN A 64 3.51 -0.05 10.26
N PHE A 65 3.85 0.79 9.28
CA PHE A 65 4.13 2.21 9.53
C PHE A 65 2.89 2.96 10.03
N VAL A 66 1.74 2.70 9.43
CA VAL A 66 0.45 3.29 9.82
C VAL A 66 0.07 2.89 11.24
N GLU A 67 0.29 1.63 11.62
CA GLU A 67 0.03 1.13 12.98
C GLU A 67 1.03 1.69 14.00
N SER A 68 2.33 1.74 13.69
CA SER A 68 3.35 2.25 14.62
C SER A 68 3.29 3.77 14.85
N ARG A 69 2.95 4.56 13.83
CA ARG A 69 2.89 6.04 13.94
C ARG A 69 1.53 6.56 14.43
N SER A 70 0.58 5.68 14.71
CA SER A 70 -0.68 6.02 15.42
C SER A 70 -0.45 6.47 16.87
N GLN A 71 0.73 6.20 17.43
CA GLN A 71 1.13 6.65 18.76
C GLN A 71 1.33 8.18 18.76
N PHE A 72 0.71 8.84 19.74
CA PHE A 72 0.50 10.30 19.92
C PHE A 72 1.72 11.24 19.78
N GLN A 73 2.94 10.75 19.52
CA GLN A 73 4.18 11.51 19.57
C GLN A 73 4.66 12.08 18.23
N ASN A 74 3.94 11.86 17.12
CA ASN A 74 4.47 12.09 15.78
C ASN A 74 4.05 13.41 15.10
N GLY A 75 3.20 14.22 15.74
CA GLY A 75 2.75 15.50 15.21
C GLY A 75 1.63 15.39 14.15
N LEU A 76 0.89 16.49 13.96
CA LEU A 76 -0.36 16.52 13.16
C LEU A 76 -0.17 16.13 11.70
N VAL A 77 0.94 16.52 11.08
CA VAL A 77 1.27 16.17 9.69
C VAL A 77 1.47 14.67 9.51
N ASN A 78 2.08 14.00 10.49
CA ASN A 78 2.24 12.54 10.43
C ASN A 78 0.91 11.83 10.63
N HIS A 79 0.04 12.32 11.52
CA HIS A 79 -1.32 11.77 11.65
C HIS A 79 -2.13 11.93 10.36
N ALA A 80 -2.06 13.10 9.73
CA ALA A 80 -2.68 13.38 8.45
C ALA A 80 -2.17 12.45 7.34
N PHE A 81 -0.85 12.27 7.28
CA PHE A 81 -0.22 11.36 6.32
C PHE A 81 -0.61 9.90 6.58
N SER A 82 -0.59 9.44 7.83
CA SER A 82 -1.07 8.10 8.20
C SER A 82 -2.55 7.90 7.86
N ALA A 83 -3.40 8.92 8.01
CA ALA A 83 -4.80 8.85 7.59
C ALA A 83 -4.96 8.73 6.07
N ALA A 84 -4.19 9.50 5.30
CA ALA A 84 -4.15 9.39 3.84
C ALA A 84 -3.65 8.01 3.38
N LEU A 85 -2.63 7.46 4.04
CA LEU A 85 -2.16 6.10 3.81
C LEU A 85 -3.22 5.06 4.14
N ARG A 86 -3.95 5.19 5.26
CA ARG A 86 -5.07 4.29 5.59
C ARG A 86 -6.14 4.29 4.50
N ALA A 87 -6.52 5.46 4.00
CA ALA A 87 -7.50 5.57 2.92
C ALA A 87 -7.02 4.85 1.65
N PHE A 88 -5.75 5.03 1.28
CA PHE A 88 -5.14 4.33 0.14
C PHE A 88 -5.10 2.80 0.34
N LEU A 89 -4.76 2.33 1.55
CA LEU A 89 -4.77 0.90 1.88
C LEU A 89 -6.18 0.29 1.81
N LEU A 90 -7.22 1.03 2.18
CA LEU A 90 -8.60 0.59 2.06
C LEU A 90 -9.01 0.39 0.59
N ASP A 91 -8.62 1.31 -0.30
CA ASP A 91 -8.86 1.17 -1.75
C ASP A 91 -8.14 -0.08 -2.31
N TYR A 92 -6.92 -0.35 -1.85
CA TYR A 92 -6.20 -1.58 -2.18
C TYR A 92 -6.92 -2.84 -1.68
N GLN A 93 -7.38 -2.86 -0.43
CA GLN A 93 -8.11 -4.00 0.12
C GLN A 93 -9.43 -4.25 -0.64
N LEU A 94 -10.11 -3.19 -1.07
CA LEU A 94 -11.29 -3.31 -1.91
C LEU A 94 -10.98 -3.94 -3.27
N MET A 95 -9.86 -3.56 -3.90
CA MET A 95 -9.37 -4.19 -5.13
C MET A 95 -9.11 -5.69 -4.92
N VAL A 96 -8.46 -6.08 -3.81
CA VAL A 96 -8.22 -7.49 -3.48
C VAL A 96 -9.53 -8.24 -3.29
N ALA A 97 -10.48 -7.68 -2.55
CA ALA A 97 -11.80 -8.29 -2.35
C ALA A 97 -12.57 -8.48 -3.68
N GLN A 98 -12.43 -7.55 -4.62
CA GLN A 98 -12.99 -7.70 -5.97
C GLN A 98 -12.33 -8.84 -6.74
N LEU A 99 -11.01 -8.99 -6.64
CA LEU A 99 -10.27 -10.09 -7.27
C LEU A 99 -10.66 -11.44 -6.67
N GLU A 100 -10.77 -11.54 -5.35
CA GLU A 100 -11.27 -12.75 -4.68
C GLU A 100 -12.68 -13.12 -5.15
N HIS A 101 -13.55 -12.13 -5.34
CA HIS A 101 -14.88 -12.37 -5.89
C HIS A 101 -14.81 -12.94 -7.32
N GLN A 102 -13.97 -12.38 -8.19
CA GLN A 102 -13.77 -12.94 -9.54
C GLN A 102 -13.17 -14.36 -9.51
N PHE A 103 -12.29 -14.63 -8.55
CA PHE A 103 -11.74 -15.96 -8.33
C PHE A 103 -12.83 -16.96 -7.93
N ARG A 104 -13.71 -16.60 -6.99
CA ARG A 104 -14.87 -17.44 -6.59
C ARG A 104 -15.83 -17.71 -7.75
N LEU A 105 -15.93 -16.81 -8.72
CA LEU A 105 -16.71 -17.00 -9.94
C LEU A 105 -15.99 -17.84 -11.02
N GLY A 106 -14.74 -18.26 -10.78
CA GLY A 106 -13.92 -18.99 -11.75
C GLY A 106 -13.44 -18.14 -12.93
N ARG A 107 -13.42 -16.81 -12.77
CA ARG A 107 -13.09 -15.85 -13.84
C ARG A 107 -11.71 -15.22 -13.71
N LEU A 108 -10.92 -15.63 -12.71
CA LEU A 108 -9.59 -15.09 -12.45
C LEU A 108 -8.51 -16.14 -12.73
N SER A 109 -7.57 -15.79 -13.60
CA SER A 109 -6.32 -16.53 -13.80
C SER A 109 -5.16 -15.82 -13.08
N LEU A 110 -4.06 -16.53 -12.85
CA LEU A 110 -2.88 -15.95 -12.19
C LEU A 110 -2.28 -14.80 -13.02
N GLN A 111 -2.32 -14.92 -14.34
CA GLN A 111 -1.89 -13.86 -15.25
C GLN A 111 -2.82 -12.64 -15.20
N GLY A 112 -4.13 -12.86 -15.10
CA GLY A 112 -5.11 -11.79 -14.90
C GLY A 112 -4.87 -11.06 -13.58
N LEU A 113 -4.60 -11.80 -12.50
CA LEU A 113 -4.25 -11.23 -11.20
C LEU A 113 -3.02 -10.32 -11.30
N TRP A 114 -1.94 -10.79 -11.95
CA TRP A 114 -0.75 -9.97 -12.18
C TRP A 114 -1.08 -8.68 -12.94
N PHE A 115 -1.86 -8.77 -14.01
CA PHE A 115 -2.27 -7.61 -14.81
C PHE A 115 -3.00 -6.56 -13.98
N TYR A 116 -3.97 -6.95 -13.14
CA TYR A 116 -4.67 -6.03 -12.25
C TYR A 116 -3.77 -5.41 -11.18
N CYS A 117 -2.74 -6.13 -10.75
CA CYS A 117 -1.79 -5.64 -9.73
C CYS A 117 -0.78 -4.61 -10.28
N GLN A 118 -0.52 -4.58 -11.60
CA GLN A 118 0.52 -3.74 -12.19
C GLN A 118 0.39 -2.24 -11.89
N PRO A 119 -0.80 -1.60 -12.02
CA PRO A 119 -0.94 -0.17 -11.73
C PRO A 119 -0.69 0.14 -10.25
N THR A 120 -1.20 -0.71 -9.37
CA THR A 120 -1.10 -0.52 -7.92
C THR A 120 0.30 -0.78 -7.40
N LEU A 121 1.05 -1.69 -8.04
CA LEU A 121 2.43 -2.03 -7.68
C LEU A 121 3.33 -0.80 -7.62
N ARG A 122 3.31 0.04 -8.66
CA ARG A 122 4.19 1.22 -8.74
C ARG A 122 3.89 2.25 -7.65
N SER A 123 2.60 2.52 -7.45
CA SER A 123 2.10 3.42 -6.41
C SER A 123 2.49 2.93 -5.01
N MET A 124 2.25 1.65 -4.72
CA MET A 124 2.58 1.04 -3.43
C MET A 124 4.10 1.05 -3.17
N GLN A 125 4.92 0.76 -4.19
CA GLN A 125 6.38 0.78 -4.08
C GLN A 125 6.93 2.19 -3.80
N ALA A 126 6.44 3.20 -4.52
CA ALA A 126 6.83 4.59 -4.31
C ALA A 126 6.50 5.04 -2.88
N LEU A 127 5.33 4.68 -2.36
CA LEU A 127 4.93 4.98 -0.99
C LEU A 127 5.78 4.24 0.04
N SER A 128 6.06 2.95 -0.18
CA SER A 128 6.94 2.18 0.72
C SER A 128 8.33 2.79 0.82
N THR A 129 8.86 3.35 -0.28
CA THR A 129 10.17 4.01 -0.31
C THR A 129 10.18 5.28 0.54
N VAL A 130 9.12 6.09 0.47
CA VAL A 130 8.95 7.28 1.31
C VAL A 130 8.87 6.88 2.79
N ILE A 131 8.09 5.83 3.10
CA ILE A 131 7.89 5.34 4.46
C ILE A 131 9.17 4.78 5.05
N GLN A 132 9.93 3.98 4.30
CA GLN A 132 11.22 3.47 4.77
C GLN A 132 12.19 4.61 5.07
N LYS A 133 12.30 5.59 4.17
CA LYS A 133 13.11 6.80 4.40
C LYS A 133 12.64 7.60 5.61
N ALA A 134 11.33 7.70 5.83
CA ALA A 134 10.77 8.39 6.99
C ALA A 134 11.03 7.63 8.30
N SER A 135 10.94 6.30 8.27
CA SER A 135 11.16 5.42 9.42
C SER A 135 12.63 5.42 9.86
N VAL A 136 13.57 5.22 8.93
CA VAL A 136 15.01 5.18 9.21
C VAL A 136 15.51 6.48 9.82
N ASN A 137 15.00 7.62 9.36
CA ASN A 137 15.45 8.94 9.81
C ASN A 137 14.59 9.55 10.92
N ASN A 138 13.56 8.84 11.40
CA ASN A 138 12.56 9.36 12.35
C ASN A 138 11.99 10.73 11.96
N PHE A 139 11.78 10.94 10.66
CA PHE A 139 11.29 12.22 10.18
C PHE A 139 9.86 12.50 10.64
N SER A 140 9.62 13.74 11.01
CA SER A 140 8.31 14.25 11.42
C SER A 140 8.02 15.61 10.81
N GLY A 141 6.74 15.96 10.70
CA GLY A 141 6.32 17.27 10.20
C GLY A 141 6.73 17.52 8.75
N SER A 142 7.36 18.67 8.51
CA SER A 142 7.82 19.14 7.20
C SER A 142 8.82 18.21 6.52
N ALA A 143 9.58 17.42 7.28
CA ALA A 143 10.53 16.48 6.72
C ALA A 143 9.83 15.36 5.90
N VAL A 144 8.66 14.89 6.34
CA VAL A 144 7.87 13.89 5.61
C VAL A 144 7.26 14.49 4.33
N LEU A 145 6.80 15.74 4.39
CA LEU A 145 6.34 16.47 3.21
C LEU A 145 7.45 16.66 2.17
N ASN A 146 8.66 17.00 2.61
CA ASN A 146 9.82 17.13 1.74
C ASN A 146 10.19 15.80 1.09
N LEU A 147 10.09 14.68 1.82
CA LEU A 147 10.29 13.35 1.24
C LEU A 147 9.24 13.02 0.18
N LEU A 148 7.96 13.29 0.44
CA LEU A 148 6.88 13.07 -0.53
C LEU A 148 7.10 13.89 -1.80
N GLN A 149 7.43 15.18 -1.66
CA GLN A 149 7.72 16.05 -2.79
C GLN A 149 8.99 15.63 -3.55
N SER A 150 10.04 15.24 -2.84
CA SER A 150 11.27 14.71 -3.44
C SER A 150 10.98 13.44 -4.25
N GLN A 151 10.19 12.52 -3.70
CA GLN A 151 9.79 11.31 -4.39
C GLN A 151 8.89 11.62 -5.60
N ALA A 152 7.95 12.56 -5.48
CA ALA A 152 7.08 12.97 -6.60
C ALA A 152 7.90 13.53 -7.77
N LYS A 153 8.95 14.33 -7.47
CA LYS A 153 9.90 14.82 -8.48
C LYS A 153 10.72 13.70 -9.09
N ALA A 154 11.18 12.74 -8.29
CA ALA A 154 11.91 11.57 -8.80
C ALA A 154 11.04 10.70 -9.73
N MET A 155 9.72 10.69 -9.51
CA MET A 155 8.74 9.96 -10.32
C MET A 155 8.13 10.83 -11.44
N ALA A 156 8.80 11.90 -11.89
CA ALA A 156 8.26 12.80 -12.92
C ALA A 156 7.83 12.11 -14.23
N GLY A 157 8.43 10.97 -14.57
CA GLY A 157 8.05 10.16 -15.72
C GLY A 157 6.79 9.30 -15.54
N ASP A 158 6.32 9.09 -14.30
CA ASP A 158 5.12 8.33 -13.97
C ASP A 158 4.05 9.27 -13.41
N ILE A 159 3.16 9.72 -14.30
CA ILE A 159 2.16 10.76 -13.99
C ILE A 159 1.22 10.30 -12.88
N GLU A 160 0.77 9.04 -12.91
CA GLU A 160 -0.17 8.50 -11.93
C GLU A 160 0.45 8.46 -10.53
N VAL A 161 1.68 7.95 -10.42
CA VAL A 161 2.39 7.89 -9.14
C VAL A 161 2.70 9.30 -8.62
N ARG A 162 3.10 10.22 -9.50
CA ARG A 162 3.35 11.62 -9.14
C ARG A 162 2.09 12.29 -8.60
N LEU A 163 0.96 12.16 -9.30
CA LEU A 163 -0.32 12.73 -8.87
C LEU A 163 -0.78 12.15 -7.52
N LEU A 164 -0.56 10.86 -7.29
CA LEU A 164 -0.83 10.23 -5.99
C LEU A 164 0.00 10.86 -4.87
N LEU A 165 1.33 11.01 -5.07
CA LEU A 165 2.23 11.60 -4.08
C LEU A 165 1.93 13.09 -3.83
N GLU A 166 1.57 13.84 -4.87
CA GLU A 166 1.13 15.23 -4.76
C GLU A 166 -0.18 15.33 -3.96
N LYS A 167 -1.17 14.46 -4.25
CA LYS A 167 -2.42 14.40 -3.49
C LYS A 167 -2.19 14.08 -2.02
N MET A 168 -1.30 13.13 -1.70
CA MET A 168 -0.95 12.82 -0.31
C MET A 168 -0.26 14.00 0.39
N THR A 169 0.60 14.73 -0.32
CA THR A 169 1.23 15.96 0.18
C THR A 169 0.19 17.03 0.48
N GLN A 170 -0.79 17.21 -0.41
CA GLN A 170 -1.89 18.16 -0.22
C GLN A 170 -2.76 17.79 0.99
N CYS A 171 -3.11 16.50 1.17
CA CYS A 171 -3.87 16.04 2.34
C CYS A 171 -3.11 16.30 3.65
N ALA A 172 -1.79 16.05 3.67
CA ALA A 172 -0.96 16.28 4.84
C ALA A 172 -0.78 17.79 5.14
N ASN A 173 -0.64 18.62 4.11
CA ASN A 173 -0.62 20.08 4.24
C ASN A 173 -1.97 20.65 4.70
N PHE A 174 -3.08 20.14 4.16
CA PHE A 174 -4.41 20.63 4.49
C PHE A 174 -4.72 20.46 5.97
N ILE A 175 -4.23 19.42 6.64
CA ILE A 175 -4.39 19.27 8.10
C ILE A 175 -3.43 20.19 8.87
N SER A 176 -2.23 20.48 8.35
CA SER A 176 -1.34 21.50 8.93
C SER A 176 -1.95 22.90 8.90
N PHE A 177 -2.73 23.23 7.87
CA PHE A 177 -3.44 24.51 7.73
C PHE A 177 -4.87 24.47 8.30
N GLY A 178 -5.47 23.28 8.38
CA GLY A 178 -6.87 23.02 8.75
C GLY A 178 -7.16 23.03 10.25
N LEU A 179 -6.17 23.33 11.09
CA LEU A 179 -6.43 23.81 12.46
C LEU A 179 -7.13 25.18 12.48
N LEU A 180 -7.28 25.85 11.32
CA LEU A 180 -8.18 26.99 11.11
C LEU A 180 -9.52 26.62 10.44
N GLY A 181 -9.79 25.33 10.17
CA GLY A 181 -10.96 24.90 9.41
C GLY A 181 -11.29 23.43 9.57
N MET A 182 -11.52 22.97 10.81
CA MET A 182 -12.31 21.75 11.01
C MET A 182 -13.63 21.89 10.24
N PHE A 183 -14.13 20.79 9.68
CA PHE A 183 -15.43 20.64 8.97
C PHE A 183 -15.45 20.72 7.42
N GLY A 184 -14.32 20.73 6.70
CA GLY A 184 -14.35 20.79 5.23
C GLY A 184 -14.49 19.47 4.45
N CYS A 185 -13.96 18.35 4.97
CA CYS A 185 -13.73 17.14 4.14
C CYS A 185 -14.52 15.89 4.53
N CYS A 186 -15.36 15.94 5.57
CA CYS A 186 -16.21 14.79 5.93
C CYS A 186 -17.52 14.73 5.12
N GLU A 187 -17.87 15.77 4.36
CA GLU A 187 -19.21 15.87 3.76
C GLU A 187 -19.15 16.26 2.28
N ARG A 188 -18.74 15.31 1.43
CA ARG A 188 -19.18 15.30 0.02
C ARG A 188 -19.24 13.90 -0.58
N ARG A 189 -20.10 13.06 0.02
CA ARG A 189 -20.86 12.03 -0.69
C ARG A 189 -22.34 12.24 -0.40
N GLU A 190 -22.95 13.21 -1.06
CA GLU A 190 -24.40 13.17 -1.21
C GLU A 190 -24.75 12.10 -2.28
N PRO A 191 -25.75 11.25 -2.02
CA PRO A 191 -26.29 10.36 -3.03
C PRO A 191 -27.10 11.20 -4.04
N LYS A 192 -26.78 11.07 -5.33
CA LYS A 192 -27.68 11.52 -6.40
C LYS A 192 -29.02 10.81 -6.20
N LYS A 193 -30.04 11.53 -5.74
CA LYS A 193 -31.43 11.09 -5.82
C LYS A 193 -31.78 11.00 -7.31
N LEU A 194 -32.00 9.77 -7.80
CA LEU A 194 -32.78 9.56 -9.01
C LEU A 194 -34.19 10.11 -8.75
N LYS A 195 -34.61 11.07 -9.57
CA LYS A 195 -36.00 11.25 -9.95
C LYS A 195 -36.15 10.73 -11.37
#